data_AF-A0A6N8I320-F1
#
_entry.id   AF-A0A6N8I320-F1
#
_cell.length_a   1.000
_cell.length_b   1.000
_cell.length_c   1.000
_cell.angle_alpha   90.00
_cell.angle_beta   90.00
_cell.angle_gamma   90.00
#
_symmetry.space_group_name_H-M   'P 1'
#
loop_
_entity.id
_entity.type
_entity.pdbx_description
1 polymer ?
#
loop_
_entity_poly.entity_id
_entity_poly.type
_entity_poly.pdbx_seq_one_letter_code
_entity_poly.pdbx_strand_id
1 'polypeptide(L)' 'MKIKIITSCAGLKFSYSAGDVVDAYAATAKDLIRAGHAKAIGGKQETPKGAETDGKGNNSAGSGAGKSE' A
#
# COMPACT_ATOMS: atom_id res chain seq x y z
N MET A 1 9.55 10.62 -9.37
CA MET A 1 8.81 9.48 -9.97
C MET A 1 7.47 9.45 -9.29
N LYS A 2 6.37 9.55 -10.05
CA LYS A 2 5.04 9.65 -9.45
C LYS A 2 4.55 8.30 -8.99
N ILE A 3 4.19 8.22 -7.70
CA ILE A 3 3.60 7.02 -7.10
C ILE A 3 2.28 7.39 -6.42
N LYS A 4 1.33 6.47 -6.45
CA LYS A 4 0.10 6.51 -5.67
C LYS A 4 0.26 5.60 -4.47
N ILE A 5 0.03 6.17 -3.30
CA ILE A 5 0.08 5.46 -2.04
C ILE A 5 -1.21 4.64 -1.95
N ILE A 6 -1.08 3.34 -1.74
CA ILE A 6 -2.22 2.42 -1.59
C ILE A 6 -2.54 2.17 -0.12
N THR A 7 -1.53 2.27 0.74
CA THR A 7 -1.65 2.08 2.18
C THR A 7 -0.97 3.25 2.88
N SER A 8 -1.66 3.87 3.84
CA SER A 8 -1.10 4.98 4.62
C SER A 8 0.19 4.56 5.30
N CYS A 9 1.26 5.35 5.14
CA CYS A 9 2.58 5.05 5.66
C CYS A 9 3.27 6.35 6.09
N ALA A 10 3.84 6.34 7.29
CA ALA A 10 4.54 7.48 7.86
C ALA A 10 5.95 7.05 8.29
N GLY A 11 6.94 7.84 7.88
CA GLY A 11 8.31 7.75 8.33
C GLY A 11 8.72 8.99 9.12
N LEU A 12 9.96 9.00 9.60
CA LEU A 12 10.52 10.09 10.41
C LEU A 12 10.45 11.49 9.76
N LYS A 13 10.39 11.56 8.43
CA LYS A 13 10.40 12.83 7.67
C LYS A 13 9.27 12.94 6.63
N PHE A 14 8.37 11.97 6.58
CA PHE A 14 7.30 11.95 5.58
C PHE A 14 6.06 11.28 6.14
N SER A 15 4.88 11.74 5.75
CA SER A 15 3.61 11.14 6.12
C SER A 15 2.73 11.12 4.90
N TYR A 16 2.34 9.91 4.48
CA TYR A 16 1.56 9.68 3.27
C TYR A 16 0.26 8.98 3.61
N SER A 17 -0.86 9.45 3.05
CA SER A 17 -2.15 8.79 3.22
C SER A 17 -2.47 7.91 2.03
N ALA A 18 -3.22 6.82 2.27
CA ALA A 18 -3.77 6.01 1.20
C ALA A 18 -4.59 6.87 0.23
N GLY A 19 -4.28 6.79 -1.05
CA GLY A 19 -4.88 7.57 -2.13
C GLY A 19 -4.03 8.74 -2.62
N ASP A 20 -3.03 9.19 -1.84
CA ASP A 20 -2.16 10.31 -2.22
C ASP A 20 -1.31 9.97 -3.45
N VAL A 21 -1.14 10.95 -4.32
CA VAL A 21 -0.22 10.89 -5.45
C VAL A 21 0.92 11.85 -5.18
N VAL A 22 2.09 11.30 -4.89
CA VAL A 22 3.29 12.07 -4.54
C VAL A 22 4.39 11.81 -5.57
N ASP A 23 5.20 12.83 -5.84
CA ASP A 23 6.45 12.62 -6.56
C ASP A 23 7.54 12.27 -5.56
N ALA A 24 7.95 11.00 -5.57
CA ALA A 24 8.99 10.49 -4.70
C ALA A 24 10.28 10.24 -5.51
N TYR A 25 11.41 10.26 -4.81
CA TYR A 25 12.69 9.88 -5.40
C TYR A 25 12.66 8.41 -5.83
N ALA A 26 13.35 8.07 -6.93
CA ALA A 26 13.27 6.74 -7.54
C ALA A 26 13.63 5.59 -6.58
N ALA A 27 14.61 5.80 -5.68
CA ALA A 27 14.97 4.80 -4.68
C ALA A 27 13.84 4.54 -3.67
N THR A 28 13.29 5.60 -3.06
CA THR A 28 12.19 5.53 -2.10
C THR A 28 10.91 5.00 -2.76
N ALA A 29 10.61 5.44 -3.97
CA ALA A 29 9.46 4.98 -4.74
C ALA A 29 9.53 3.47 -4.99
N LYS A 30 10.69 2.95 -5.43
CA LYS A 30 10.89 1.52 -5.66
C LYS A 30 10.77 0.70 -4.38
N ASP A 31 11.28 1.22 -3.27
CA ASP A 31 11.17 0.58 -1.96
C ASP A 31 9.70 0.48 -1.50
N LEU A 32 8.96 1.59 -1.55
CA LEU A 32 7.53 1.62 -1.21
C LEU A 32 6.69 0.73 -2.11
N ILE A 33 7.02 0.63 -3.41
CA ILE A 33 6.34 -0.28 -4.34
C ILE A 33 6.67 -1.74 -4.01
N ARG A 34 7.94 -2.07 -3.76
CA ARG A 34 8.37 -3.44 -3.39
C ARG A 34 7.75 -3.91 -2.07
N ALA A 35 7.62 -3.00 -1.10
CA ALA A 35 6.98 -3.27 0.17
C ALA A 35 5.44 -3.34 0.09
N GLY A 36 4.84 -3.01 -1.06
CA GLY A 36 3.37 -3.04 -1.23
C GLY A 36 2.62 -1.87 -0.61
N HIS A 37 3.30 -0.74 -0.35
CA HIS A 37 2.69 0.48 0.19
C HIS A 37 2.31 1.50 -0.90
N ALA A 38 2.88 1.39 -2.11
CA ALA A 38 2.63 2.31 -3.22
C ALA A 38 2.59 1.62 -4.59
N LYS A 39 2.06 2.33 -5.60
CA LYS A 39 1.99 1.91 -7.00
C LYS A 39 2.48 3.02 -7.93
N ALA A 40 3.29 2.72 -8.94
CA ALA A 40 3.74 3.73 -9.91
C ALA A 40 2.58 4.28 -10.75
N ILE A 41 2.54 5.60 -10.95
CA ILE A 41 1.54 6.31 -11.75
C ILE A 41 2.26 6.99 -12.92
N GLY A 42 2.36 6.28 -14.04
CA GLY A 42 2.95 6.79 -15.28
C GLY A 42 4.41 6.42 -15.46
N GLY A 43 4.67 5.63 -16.51
CA GLY A 43 5.98 5.06 -16.84
C GLY A 43 5.89 3.55 -16.77
N LYS A 44 6.09 2.90 -17.92
CA LYS A 44 5.97 1.44 -18.13
C LYS A 44 6.49 0.68 -16.91
N GLN A 45 5.56 0.03 -16.23
CA GLN A 45 5.82 -0.85 -15.10
C GLN A 45 6.73 -1.98 -15.60
N GLU A 46 8.04 -1.88 -15.33
CA GLU A 46 8.94 -3.03 -15.39
C GLU A 46 8.61 -3.89 -14.17
N THR A 47 7.50 -4.61 -14.28
CA THR A 47 7.05 -5.60 -13.32
C THR A 47 8.18 -6.61 -13.11
N PRO A 48 8.72 -6.79 -11.89
CA PRO A 48 9.21 -8.10 -11.54
C PRO A 48 7.97 -9.00 -11.47
N LYS A 49 7.84 -9.85 -12.48
CA LYS A 49 6.95 -11.01 -12.55
C LYS A 49 6.89 -11.70 -11.19
N GLY A 50 5.79 -11.54 -10.44
CA GLY A 50 5.64 -12.17 -9.12
C GLY A 50 4.60 -11.60 -8.14
N ALA A 51 3.71 -10.70 -8.53
CA ALA A 51 2.60 -10.26 -7.66
C ALA A 51 1.24 -10.47 -8.36
N GLU A 52 0.99 -11.72 -8.74
CA GLU A 52 -0.36 -12.27 -8.72
C GLU A 52 -0.51 -12.96 -7.36
N THR A 53 -1.21 -12.30 -6.45
CA THR A 53 -2.12 -12.89 -5.47
C THR A 53 -3.03 -11.73 -5.09
N ASP A 54 -4.18 -11.59 -5.73
CA ASP A 54 -5.42 -12.13 -5.17
C ASP A 54 -5.37 -12.13 -3.64
N GLY A 55 -5.79 -10.99 -3.08
CA GLY A 55 -5.95 -10.78 -1.65
C GLY A 55 -7.28 -10.09 -1.41
N LYS A 56 -8.35 -10.56 -2.08
CA LYS A 56 -9.72 -10.31 -1.66
C LYS A 56 -9.92 -11.04 -0.34
N GLY A 57 -9.38 -10.46 0.74
CA GLY A 57 -9.60 -10.87 2.12
C GLY A 57 -11.05 -10.66 2.46
N ASN A 58 -11.83 -11.72 2.26
CA ASN A 58 -13.19 -11.88 2.66
C ASN A 58 -13.24 -12.06 4.20
N ASN A 59 -13.91 -11.12 4.86
CA ASN A 59 -14.72 -11.27 6.08
C ASN A 59 -14.28 -12.24 7.19
N SER A 60 -14.05 -11.67 8.38
CA SER A 60 -14.78 -12.09 9.58
C SER A 60 -14.90 -10.94 10.58
N ALA A 61 -16.08 -10.30 10.58
CA ALA A 61 -16.55 -9.51 11.71
C ALA A 61 -16.94 -10.48 12.83
N GLY A 62 -16.03 -10.70 13.77
CA GLY A 62 -16.34 -11.37 15.04
C GLY A 62 -16.94 -10.36 16.02
N SER A 63 -18.23 -10.08 15.87
CA SER A 63 -19.00 -9.39 16.90
C SER A 63 -19.22 -10.35 18.08
N GLY A 64 -18.35 -10.27 19.08
CA GLY A 64 -18.48 -11.01 20.34
C GLY A 64 -18.86 -10.09 21.49
N ALA A 65 -20.02 -9.42 21.39
CA ALA A 65 -20.68 -8.86 22.55
C ALA A 65 -21.53 -9.98 23.19
N GLY A 66 -21.14 -10.43 24.39
CA GLY A 66 -21.87 -11.46 25.14
C GLY A 66 -21.51 -11.39 26.62
N LYS A 67 -22.34 -10.66 27.38
CA LYS A 67 -22.44 -10.70 28.84
C LYS A 67 -22.95 -12.08 29.30
N SER A 68 -22.95 -12.28 30.63
CA SER A 68 -23.63 -13.31 31.46
C SER A 68 -22.77 -14.55 31.68
N GLU A 69 -22.56 -15.08 32.89
CA GLU A 69 -23.10 -14.88 34.24
C GLU A 69 -22.06 -15.38 35.25
#